data_AF-A0AAU9CZS3-F1
#
_entry.id   AF-A0AAU9CZS3-F1
#
_cell.length_a   1.000
_cell.length_b   1.000
_cell.length_c   1.000
_cell.angle_alpha   90.00
_cell.angle_beta   90.00
_cell.angle_gamma   90.00
#
_symmetry.space_group_name_H-M   'P 1'
#
loop_
_entity.id
_entity.type
_entity.pdbx_description
1 polymer ?
#
loop_
_entity_poly.entity_id
_entity_poly.type
_entity_poly.pdbx_seq_one_letter_code
_entity_poly.pdbx_strand_id
1 'polypeptide(L)'
;MKIKGSNLSSEPKSSLPNRNRLDDLISEKAGLEQRLRHQLEASWQMRDTISKSIDTIEDSTSCQIIEMYYVDLKELDDIADELHISIRTAQRYYNQGLRRMHRVEE
;
A
#
# COMPACT_ATOMS: atom_id res chain seq x y z
N MET A 1 20.26 -51.67 52.77
CA MET A 1 19.93 -50.44 52.00
C MET A 1 20.70 -50.46 50.68
N LYS A 2 19.99 -50.47 49.54
CA LYS A 2 20.54 -50.22 48.21
C LYS A 2 19.56 -49.30 47.49
N ILE A 3 19.98 -48.05 47.28
CA ILE A 3 19.20 -47.04 46.58
C ILE A 3 19.39 -47.29 45.08
N LYS A 4 18.38 -47.84 44.40
CA LYS A 4 18.36 -47.89 42.93
C LYS A 4 17.91 -46.52 42.45
N GLY A 5 18.87 -45.76 41.92
CA GLY A 5 18.62 -44.46 41.32
C GLY A 5 17.59 -44.58 40.19
N SER A 6 16.53 -43.80 40.31
CA SER A 6 15.57 -43.53 39.25
C SER A 6 16.27 -42.76 38.14
N ASN A 7 16.64 -43.46 37.06
CA ASN A 7 16.93 -42.80 35.78
C ASN A 7 15.60 -42.31 35.18
N LEU A 8 15.07 -41.21 35.72
CA LEU A 8 14.11 -40.37 35.04
C LEU A 8 14.90 -39.51 34.05
N SER A 9 15.26 -40.09 32.91
CA SER A 9 15.65 -39.31 31.72
C SER A 9 14.64 -39.61 30.64
N SER A 10 13.53 -38.87 30.71
CA SER A 10 12.58 -38.73 29.61
C SER A 10 12.38 -37.24 29.33
N GLU A 11 13.48 -36.48 29.28
CA GLU A 11 13.48 -35.27 28.47
C GLU A 11 13.53 -35.74 27.01
N PRO A 12 12.58 -35.35 26.15
CA PRO A 12 12.73 -35.58 24.73
C PRO A 12 13.99 -34.82 24.31
N LYS A 13 15.00 -35.54 23.81
CA LYS A 13 16.21 -34.95 23.23
C LYS A 13 15.74 -33.92 22.20
N SER A 14 15.89 -32.63 22.50
CA SER A 14 15.63 -31.55 21.57
C SER A 14 16.68 -31.65 20.46
N SER A 15 16.44 -32.52 19.49
CA SER A 15 17.34 -32.74 18.38
C SER A 15 17.22 -31.55 17.43
N LEU A 16 18.22 -30.69 17.56
CA LEU A 16 18.68 -29.67 16.62
C LEU A 16 17.95 -28.31 16.70
N PRO A 17 18.67 -27.21 16.99
CA PRO A 17 18.11 -25.88 16.87
C PRO A 17 17.86 -25.62 15.38
N ASN A 18 16.57 -25.57 14.99
CA ASN A 18 15.90 -24.74 13.97
C ASN A 18 16.74 -23.92 12.94
N ARG A 19 17.90 -24.38 12.52
CA ARG A 19 18.83 -23.61 11.67
C ARG A 19 18.29 -23.52 10.25
N ASN A 20 17.78 -24.64 9.74
CA ASN A 20 17.05 -24.69 8.46
C ASN A 20 15.84 -23.74 8.50
N ARG A 21 15.08 -23.72 9.61
CA ARG A 21 13.94 -22.81 9.76
C ARG A 21 14.35 -21.34 9.78
N LEU A 22 15.50 -21.01 10.37
CA LEU A 22 16.00 -19.63 10.38
C LEU A 22 16.46 -19.21 8.98
N ASP A 23 17.18 -20.07 8.27
CA ASP A 23 17.66 -19.80 6.90
C ASP A 23 16.48 -19.68 5.91
N ASP A 24 15.44 -20.49 6.09
CA ASP A 24 14.18 -20.42 5.33
C ASP A 24 13.48 -19.08 5.58
N LEU A 25 13.35 -18.65 6.85
CA LEU A 25 12.74 -17.37 7.22
C LEU A 25 13.54 -16.17 6.70
N ILE A 26 14.87 -16.25 6.69
CA ILE A 26 15.75 -15.21 6.12
C ILE A 26 15.51 -15.10 4.61
N SER A 27 15.43 -16.24 3.92
CA SER A 27 15.18 -16.29 2.48
C SER A 27 13.78 -15.76 2.12
N GLU A 28 12.76 -16.14 2.90
CA GLU A 28 11.39 -15.63 2.75
C GLU A 28 11.34 -14.12 2.95
N LYS A 29 11.99 -13.61 4.01
CA LYS A 29 12.09 -12.17 4.27
C LYS A 29 12.73 -11.44 3.08
N ALA A 30 13.85 -11.93 2.57
CA ALA A 30 14.53 -11.31 1.43
C ALA A 30 13.63 -11.29 0.18
N GLY A 31 12.89 -12.37 -0.08
CA GLY A 31 11.91 -12.43 -1.16
C GLY A 31 10.75 -11.45 -0.97
N LEU A 32 10.23 -11.31 0.24
CA LEU A 32 9.19 -10.33 0.56
C LEU A 32 9.68 -8.89 0.41
N GLU A 33 10.88 -8.58 0.88
CA GLU A 33 11.51 -7.26 0.70
C GLU A 33 11.69 -6.92 -0.78
N GLN A 34 12.12 -7.88 -1.60
CA GLN A 34 12.25 -7.67 -3.05
C GLN A 34 10.88 -7.42 -3.70
N ARG A 35 9.86 -8.21 -3.36
CA ARG A 35 8.50 -8.01 -3.86
C ARG A 35 7.94 -6.64 -3.46
N LEU A 36 8.16 -6.23 -2.22
CA LEU A 36 7.76 -4.92 -1.73
C LEU A 36 8.44 -3.79 -2.52
N ARG A 37 9.74 -3.90 -2.78
CA ARG A 37 10.47 -2.91 -3.60
C ARG A 37 9.89 -2.79 -5.01
N HIS A 38 9.62 -3.92 -5.67
CA HIS A 38 9.00 -3.90 -7.00
C HIS A 38 7.60 -3.26 -6.98
N GLN A 39 6.79 -3.56 -5.97
CA GLN A 39 5.47 -2.96 -5.83
C GLN A 39 5.54 -1.46 -5.58
N LEU A 40 6.49 -1.02 -4.75
CA LEU A 40 6.73 0.39 -4.46
C LEU A 40 7.14 1.16 -5.73
N GLU A 41 8.05 0.59 -6.52
CA GLU A 41 8.49 1.18 -7.79
C GLU A 41 7.33 1.30 -8.78
N ALA A 42 6.52 0.24 -8.95
CA ALA A 42 5.33 0.28 -9.79
C ALA A 42 4.31 1.33 -9.30
N SER A 43 4.13 1.45 -7.98
CA SER A 43 3.25 2.46 -7.38
C SER A 43 3.75 3.88 -7.67
N TRP A 44 5.06 4.12 -7.63
CA TRP A 44 5.63 5.43 -7.96
C TRP A 44 5.45 5.79 -9.43
N GLN A 45 5.67 4.82 -10.34
CA GLN A 45 5.44 5.01 -11.77
C GLN A 45 3.97 5.30 -12.08
N MET A 46 3.05 4.60 -11.41
CA MET A 46 1.62 4.85 -11.54
C MET A 46 1.25 6.25 -11.03
N ARG A 47 1.78 6.65 -9.87
CA ARG A 47 1.54 7.99 -9.30
C ARG A 47 2.06 9.09 -10.23
N ASP A 48 3.26 8.94 -10.78
CA ASP A 48 3.84 9.90 -11.74
C ASP A 48 2.96 10.02 -13.00
N THR A 49 2.45 8.88 -13.50
CA THR A 49 1.53 8.86 -14.65
C THR A 49 0.23 9.62 -14.34
N ILE A 50 -0.37 9.35 -13.18
CA ILE A 50 -1.57 10.05 -12.70
C ILE A 50 -1.31 11.55 -12.56
N SER A 51 -0.22 11.96 -11.91
CA SER A 51 0.14 13.37 -11.74
C SER A 51 0.29 14.08 -13.08
N LYS A 52 0.96 13.47 -14.07
CA LYS A 52 1.05 14.03 -15.43
C LYS A 52 -0.31 14.19 -16.10
N SER A 53 -1.24 13.26 -15.89
CA SER A 53 -2.60 13.41 -16.39
C SER A 53 -3.37 14.52 -15.68
N ILE A 54 -3.15 14.71 -14.37
CA ILE A 54 -3.75 15.78 -13.58
C ILE A 54 -3.25 17.16 -14.04
N ASP A 55 -1.97 17.28 -14.38
CA ASP A 55 -1.36 18.53 -14.87
C ASP A 55 -2.02 19.07 -16.16
N THR A 56 -2.78 18.24 -16.88
CA THR A 56 -3.55 18.67 -18.07
C THR A 56 -4.86 19.39 -17.73
N ILE A 57 -5.30 19.36 -16.47
CA ILE A 57 -6.56 19.96 -16.03
C ILE A 57 -6.35 21.46 -15.76
N GLU A 58 -6.87 22.31 -16.63
CA GLU A 58 -6.75 23.78 -16.49
C GLU A 58 -7.53 24.36 -15.30
N ASP A 59 -8.67 23.75 -14.93
CA ASP A 59 -9.51 24.24 -13.84
C ASP A 59 -8.90 23.84 -12.50
N SER A 60 -8.43 24.82 -11.74
CA SER A 60 -7.70 24.60 -10.49
C SER A 60 -8.50 23.81 -9.45
N THR A 61 -9.82 24.06 -9.34
CA THR A 61 -10.68 23.34 -8.40
C THR A 61 -10.87 21.87 -8.81
N SER A 62 -11.11 21.60 -10.09
CA SER A 62 -11.18 20.23 -10.61
C SER A 62 -9.85 19.50 -10.45
N CYS A 63 -8.73 20.19 -10.73
CA CYS A 63 -7.38 19.66 -10.56
C CYS A 63 -7.13 19.24 -9.11
N GLN A 64 -7.37 20.16 -8.15
CA GLN A 64 -7.20 19.90 -6.73
C GLN A 64 -8.06 18.73 -6.24
N ILE A 65 -9.33 18.64 -6.65
CA ILE A 65 -10.21 17.54 -6.24
C ILE A 65 -9.72 16.19 -6.80
N ILE A 66 -9.25 16.16 -8.05
CA ILE A 66 -8.73 14.94 -8.66
C ILE A 66 -7.40 14.52 -7.98
N GLU A 67 -6.54 15.47 -7.64
CA GLU A 67 -5.31 15.22 -6.90
C GLU A 67 -5.60 14.63 -5.51
N MET A 68 -6.49 15.26 -4.74
CA MET A 68 -6.88 14.74 -3.42
C MET A 68 -7.49 13.33 -3.51
N TYR A 69 -8.21 13.02 -4.59
CA TYR A 69 -8.83 11.70 -4.76
C TYR A 69 -7.82 10.62 -5.16
N TYR A 70 -7.00 10.86 -6.19
CA TYR A 70 -6.11 9.82 -6.75
C TYR A 70 -4.71 9.79 -6.14
N VAL A 71 -4.22 10.91 -5.63
CA VAL A 71 -2.87 11.03 -5.07
C VAL A 71 -2.91 10.94 -3.54
N ASP A 72 -3.83 11.65 -2.90
CA ASP A 72 -3.97 11.62 -1.43
C ASP A 72 -4.90 10.50 -0.94
N LEU A 73 -5.58 9.81 -1.86
CA LEU A 73 -6.48 8.68 -1.58
C LEU A 73 -7.63 9.04 -0.62
N LYS A 74 -8.15 10.26 -0.71
CA LYS A 74 -9.29 10.73 0.10
C LYS A 74 -10.62 10.38 -0.56
N GLU A 75 -11.65 10.14 0.25
CA GLU A 75 -13.01 10.00 -0.27
C GLU A 75 -13.59 11.37 -0.64
N LEU A 76 -14.56 11.41 -1.56
CA LEU A 76 -15.16 12.66 -2.01
C LEU A 76 -15.89 13.42 -0.89
N ASP A 77 -16.40 12.72 0.11
CA ASP A 77 -17.00 13.33 1.30
C ASP A 77 -15.96 14.08 2.14
N ASP A 78 -14.81 13.45 2.40
CA ASP A 78 -13.68 14.09 3.11
C ASP A 78 -13.15 15.31 2.36
N ILE A 79 -13.04 15.19 1.03
CA ILE A 79 -12.62 16.29 0.15
C ILE A 79 -13.63 17.46 0.21
N ALA A 80 -14.93 17.15 0.20
CA ALA A 80 -15.97 18.16 0.28
C ALA A 80 -15.90 18.93 1.61
N ASP A 81 -15.69 18.22 2.72
CA ASP A 81 -15.53 18.80 4.04
C ASP A 81 -14.28 19.69 4.15
N GLU A 82 -13.14 19.21 3.64
CA GLU A 82 -11.86 19.94 3.65
C GLU A 82 -11.88 21.19 2.77
N LEU A 83 -12.58 21.15 1.64
CA LEU A 83 -12.75 22.30 0.74
C LEU A 83 -13.95 23.19 1.13
N HIS A 84 -14.69 22.84 2.18
CA HIS A 84 -15.90 23.54 2.64
C HIS A 84 -16.95 23.72 1.53
N ILE A 85 -17.13 22.69 0.70
CA ILE A 85 -18.13 22.65 -0.37
C ILE A 85 -19.13 21.51 -0.13
N SER A 86 -20.27 21.54 -0.82
CA SER A 86 -21.18 20.40 -0.77
C SER A 86 -20.62 19.19 -1.53
N ILE A 87 -20.95 17.97 -1.09
CA ILE A 87 -20.60 16.74 -1.82
C ILE A 87 -21.06 16.76 -3.28
N ARG A 88 -22.23 17.35 -3.57
CA ARG A 88 -22.71 17.50 -4.96
C ARG A 88 -21.79 18.39 -5.79
N THR A 89 -21.25 19.44 -5.18
CA THR A 89 -20.28 20.33 -5.82
C THR A 89 -18.97 19.59 -6.07
N ALA A 90 -18.47 18.84 -5.07
CA ALA A 90 -17.26 18.03 -5.21
C ALA A 90 -17.41 17.00 -6.35
N GLN A 91 -18.52 16.27 -6.39
CA GLN A 91 -18.85 15.34 -7.48
C GLN A 91 -18.90 16.01 -8.85
N ARG A 92 -19.44 17.24 -8.94
CA ARG A 92 -19.48 17.98 -10.21
C ARG A 92 -18.07 18.28 -10.72
N TYR A 93 -17.20 18.83 -9.87
CA TYR A 93 -15.82 19.14 -10.23
C TYR A 93 -15.00 17.88 -10.52
N TYR A 94 -15.19 16.82 -9.74
CA TYR A 94 -14.60 15.50 -10.01
C TYR A 94 -14.95 15.02 -11.43
N ASN A 95 -16.24 14.99 -11.78
CA ASN A 95 -16.69 14.60 -13.11
C ASN A 95 -16.15 15.53 -14.21
N GLN A 96 -15.98 16.81 -13.93
CA GLN A 96 -15.43 17.78 -14.87
C GLN A 96 -13.94 17.55 -15.11
N GLY A 97 -13.17 17.26 -14.05
CA GLY A 97 -11.77 16.89 -14.11
C GLY A 97 -11.55 15.62 -14.92
N LEU A 98 -12.32 14.55 -14.63
CA LEU A 98 -12.25 13.29 -15.38
C LEU A 98 -12.48 13.48 -16.89
N ARG A 99 -13.50 14.28 -17.27
CA ARG A 99 -13.78 14.54 -18.70
C ARG A 99 -12.62 15.26 -19.40
N ARG A 100 -11.87 16.08 -18.68
CA ARG A 100 -10.70 16.77 -19.23
C ARG A 100 -9.52 15.81 -19.39
N MET A 101 -9.28 14.94 -18.41
CA MET A 101 -8.24 13.90 -18.49
C MET A 101 -8.48 12.96 -19.69
N HIS A 102 -9.72 12.55 -19.94
CA HIS A 102 -10.05 11.64 -21.05
C HIS A 102 -9.94 12.27 -22.45
N ARG A 103 -9.94 13.61 -22.57
CA ARG A 103 -9.84 14.28 -23.88
C ARG A 103 -8.42 14.36 -24.44
N VAL A 104 -7.42 13.91 -23.69
CA VAL A 104 -6.01 13.95 -24.11
C VAL A 104 -5.61 12.70 -24.91
N GLU A 105 -6.48 11.68 -25.00
CA GLU A 105 -6.22 10.45 -25.77
C GLU A 105 -6.75 10.47 -27.22
N GLU A 106 -7.30 11.58 -27.71
CA GLU A 106 -7.71 11.80 -29.12
C GLU A 106 -6.78 12.78 -29.85
#